data_AF-A0A6G0UWM0-F1
#
_entry.id   AF-A0A6G0UWM0-F1
#
_cell.length_a   1.000
_cell.length_b   1.000
_cell.length_c   1.000
_cell.angle_alpha   90.00
_cell.angle_beta   90.00
_cell.angle_gamma   90.00
#
_symmetry.space_group_name_H-M   'P 1'
#
loop_
_entity.id
_entity.type
_entity.pdbx_description
1 polymer ?
#
loop_
_entity_poly.entity_id
_entity_poly.type
_entity_poly.pdbx_seq_one_letter_code
_entity_poly.pdbx_strand_id
1 'polypeptide(L)'
;MGTHTMSGAEYLASIYGTEKDKVNCSFYFKIGACRHGDKCSRTHNMPTFSQTILLKNLYHNPVIDMRQADAFSKVGQRNDQEQQYFDDFFEELFTEIDTKYGKIEEMNVCDNIGEHMIGNVYIKFYREEDAEKCKNALEDRWFNGEPIYCELSPVTDFREACCRQYELGGCQKENSAGSYMEVEPVHLTAIAVEHAEEDGTVIIDVMIAITDVTDAITTVVTVAVLGNASTAKHFNFRMYPIPA
;
A
#
# COMPACT_ATOMS: atom_id res chain seq x y z
N MET A 1 -46.10 1.05 6.89
CA MET A 1 -44.70 1.45 6.70
C MET A 1 -44.04 1.42 8.07
N GLY A 2 -43.22 0.41 8.36
CA GLY A 2 -42.63 0.22 9.68
C GLY A 2 -41.55 1.28 9.94
N THR A 3 -41.70 2.04 11.01
CA THR A 3 -40.61 2.89 11.54
C THR A 3 -39.55 1.97 12.14
N HIS A 4 -38.50 1.66 11.38
CA HIS A 4 -37.31 1.01 11.94
C HIS A 4 -36.63 2.00 12.89
N THR A 5 -36.94 1.93 14.17
CA THR A 5 -36.16 2.56 15.23
C THR A 5 -34.85 1.79 15.37
N MET A 6 -33.77 2.31 14.80
CA MET A 6 -32.43 1.78 15.04
C MET A 6 -32.05 1.96 16.50
N SER A 7 -31.35 0.98 17.07
CA SER A 7 -30.80 1.07 18.42
C SER A 7 -29.70 2.13 18.50
N GLY A 8 -29.38 2.61 19.71
CA GLY A 8 -28.29 3.58 19.90
C GLY A 8 -26.94 3.08 19.39
N ALA A 9 -26.66 1.78 19.52
CA ALA A 9 -25.44 1.16 19.01
C ALA A 9 -25.41 1.11 17.47
N GLU A 10 -26.52 0.74 16.82
CA GLU A 10 -26.64 0.74 15.35
C GLU A 10 -26.56 2.16 14.79
N TYR A 11 -27.15 3.14 15.47
CA TYR A 11 -27.05 4.54 15.08
C TYR A 11 -25.60 5.04 15.14
N LEU A 12 -24.87 4.75 16.22
CA LEU A 12 -23.46 5.14 16.36
C LEU A 12 -22.56 4.43 15.34
N ALA A 13 -22.77 3.14 15.12
CA ALA A 13 -22.05 2.38 14.09
C ALA A 13 -22.31 2.93 12.68
N SER A 14 -23.51 3.45 12.41
CA SER A 14 -23.84 4.08 11.13
C SER A 14 -23.21 5.45 10.89
N ILE A 15 -22.63 6.06 11.94
CA ILE A 15 -21.99 7.38 11.90
C ILE A 15 -20.47 7.24 11.84
N TYR A 16 -19.89 6.40 12.69
CA TYR A 16 -18.45 6.30 12.87
C TYR A 16 -17.73 5.96 11.56
N GLY A 17 -16.68 6.71 11.22
CA GLY A 17 -15.90 6.51 9.99
C GLY A 17 -16.64 6.86 8.69
N THR A 18 -17.84 7.43 8.76
CA THR A 18 -18.64 7.85 7.60
C THR A 18 -18.72 9.37 7.47
N GLU A 19 -19.17 9.85 6.33
CA GLU A 19 -19.44 11.28 6.10
C GLU A 19 -20.50 11.89 7.03
N LYS A 20 -21.32 11.04 7.69
CA LYS A 20 -22.29 11.46 8.70
C LYS A 20 -21.63 11.87 10.01
N ASP A 21 -20.40 11.42 10.27
CA ASP A 21 -19.58 11.92 11.36
C ASP A 21 -19.12 13.35 11.03
N LYS A 22 -19.67 14.30 11.77
CA LYS A 22 -19.32 15.73 11.63
C LYS A 22 -18.14 16.14 12.50
N VAL A 23 -17.66 15.26 13.39
CA VAL A 23 -16.56 15.53 14.32
C VAL A 23 -15.25 14.97 13.77
N ASN A 24 -15.26 13.72 13.29
CA ASN A 24 -14.08 13.06 12.77
C ASN A 24 -14.01 13.15 11.24
N CYS A 25 -12.80 13.26 10.71
CA CYS A 25 -12.58 13.28 9.27
C CYS A 25 -12.72 11.86 8.71
N SER A 26 -13.77 11.62 7.92
CA SER A 26 -13.99 10.32 7.28
C SER A 26 -12.87 9.97 6.29
N PHE A 27 -12.30 10.96 5.59
CA PHE A 27 -11.20 10.73 4.66
C PHE A 27 -9.93 10.30 5.37
N TYR A 28 -9.51 11.01 6.43
CA TYR A 28 -8.34 10.59 7.19
C TYR A 28 -8.55 9.21 7.82
N PHE A 29 -9.74 8.93 8.36
CA PHE A 29 -10.05 7.62 8.93
C PHE A 29 -9.95 6.48 7.92
N LYS A 30 -10.52 6.64 6.71
CA LYS A 30 -10.56 5.58 5.69
C LYS A 30 -9.30 5.46 4.86
N ILE A 31 -8.66 6.59 4.56
CA ILE A 31 -7.59 6.71 3.58
C ILE A 31 -6.23 6.96 4.25
N GLY A 32 -6.20 7.40 5.51
CA GLY A 32 -4.97 7.78 6.21
C GLY A 32 -4.44 9.17 5.79
N ALA A 33 -5.08 9.83 4.83
CA ALA A 33 -4.69 11.13 4.31
C ALA A 33 -5.89 12.04 4.05
N CYS A 34 -5.66 13.34 4.09
CA CYS A 34 -6.68 14.35 3.84
C CYS A 34 -6.09 15.54 3.11
N ARG A 35 -6.74 15.99 2.04
CA ARG A 35 -6.34 17.18 1.26
C ARG A 35 -6.22 18.48 2.04
N HIS A 36 -6.85 18.56 3.22
CA HIS A 36 -6.77 19.75 4.07
C HIS A 36 -5.62 19.68 5.08
N GLY A 37 -4.96 18.52 5.24
CA GLY A 37 -3.90 18.30 6.23
C GLY A 37 -4.31 18.79 7.63
N ASP A 38 -3.42 19.50 8.29
CA ASP A 38 -3.64 20.07 9.63
C ASP A 38 -4.68 21.21 9.66
N LYS A 39 -5.06 21.74 8.50
CA LYS A 39 -6.10 22.78 8.36
C LYS A 39 -7.50 22.18 8.22
N CYS A 40 -7.64 20.86 8.33
CA CYS A 40 -8.94 20.21 8.28
C CYS A 40 -9.85 20.71 9.42
N SER A 41 -11.10 20.99 9.10
CA SER A 41 -12.09 21.40 10.10
C SER A 41 -12.62 20.23 10.96
N ARG A 42 -12.28 18.99 10.58
CA ARG A 42 -12.63 17.76 11.29
C ARG A 42 -11.37 17.14 11.90
N THR A 43 -11.56 16.36 12.95
CA THR A 43 -10.46 15.76 13.72
C THR A 43 -9.78 14.62 12.94
N HIS A 44 -8.46 14.64 12.90
CA HIS A 44 -7.61 13.54 12.43
C HIS A 44 -7.09 12.78 13.65
N ASN A 45 -7.61 11.58 13.89
CA ASN A 45 -7.20 10.75 15.02
C ASN A 45 -6.07 9.81 14.57
N MET A 46 -4.82 10.24 14.76
CA MET A 46 -3.66 9.39 14.50
C MET A 46 -3.65 8.23 15.51
N PRO A 47 -3.58 6.98 15.05
CA PRO A 47 -3.58 5.83 15.96
C PRO A 47 -2.25 5.74 16.72
N THR A 48 -2.32 5.29 17.98
CA THR A 48 -1.13 4.95 18.78
C THR A 48 -0.66 3.51 18.56
N PHE A 49 -1.50 2.69 17.95
CA PHE A 49 -1.21 1.32 17.50
C PHE A 49 -2.00 1.05 16.23
N SER A 50 -1.38 0.40 15.25
CA SER A 50 -2.02 0.02 14.00
C SER A 50 -1.23 -1.12 13.35
N GLN A 51 -1.89 -1.91 12.51
CA GLN A 51 -1.21 -2.85 11.62
C GLN A 51 -0.60 -2.13 10.41
N THR A 52 -1.04 -0.91 10.12
CA THR A 52 -0.70 -0.20 8.89
C THR A 52 0.19 1.00 9.19
N ILE A 53 1.26 1.15 8.41
CA ILE A 53 2.06 2.37 8.34
C ILE A 53 1.83 3.10 7.03
N LEU A 54 2.12 4.39 7.03
CA LEU A 54 2.15 5.26 5.87
C LEU A 54 3.55 5.88 5.75
N LEU A 55 4.22 5.61 4.64
CA LEU A 55 5.43 6.30 4.19
C LEU A 55 5.00 7.42 3.23
N LYS A 56 5.09 8.66 3.68
CA LYS A 56 4.60 9.82 2.90
C LYS A 56 5.57 10.17 1.79
N ASN A 57 5.05 10.34 0.57
CA ASN A 57 5.79 10.85 -0.58
C ASN A 57 7.15 10.15 -0.78
N LEU A 58 7.17 8.83 -0.62
CA LEU A 58 8.39 8.02 -0.72
C LEU A 58 8.67 7.60 -2.17
N TYR A 59 7.61 7.26 -2.91
CA TYR A 59 7.74 6.91 -4.32
C TYR A 59 7.73 8.16 -5.20
N HIS A 60 8.78 8.31 -6.00
CA HIS A 60 8.91 9.40 -6.96
C HIS A 60 8.87 8.85 -8.38
N ASN A 61 7.75 9.09 -9.07
CA ASN A 61 7.63 8.71 -10.47
C ASN A 61 8.57 9.59 -11.33
N PRO A 62 9.53 9.00 -12.06
CA PRO A 62 10.58 9.74 -12.78
C PRO A 62 10.03 10.59 -13.94
N VAL A 63 8.79 10.38 -14.37
CA VAL A 63 8.15 11.11 -15.48
C VAL A 63 7.22 12.21 -15.00
N ILE A 64 6.81 12.18 -13.73
CA ILE A 64 6.01 13.22 -13.10
C ILE A 64 6.97 14.28 -12.54
N ASP A 65 7.40 15.21 -13.39
CA ASP A 65 7.94 16.49 -12.91
C ASP A 65 6.76 17.40 -12.59
N MET A 66 6.49 17.63 -11.30
CA MET A 66 5.42 18.53 -10.83
C MET A 66 5.53 19.96 -11.39
N ARG A 67 6.68 20.35 -11.94
CA ARG A 67 6.88 21.66 -12.58
C ARG A 67 6.44 21.70 -14.03
N GLN A 68 6.13 20.55 -14.65
CA GLN A 68 5.74 20.45 -16.06
C GLN A 68 4.23 20.35 -16.20
N ALA A 69 3.65 21.24 -17.02
CA ALA A 69 2.21 21.27 -17.31
C ALA A 69 1.66 19.97 -17.94
N ASP A 70 2.55 19.17 -18.55
CA ASP A 70 2.22 17.93 -19.25
C ASP A 70 2.19 16.70 -18.33
N ALA A 71 2.47 16.84 -17.02
CA ALA A 71 2.39 15.73 -16.06
C ALA A 71 1.02 15.04 -16.10
N PHE A 72 -0.06 15.80 -16.34
CA PHE A 72 -1.42 15.26 -16.46
C PHE A 72 -1.64 14.39 -17.70
N SER A 73 -0.89 14.62 -18.78
CA SER A 73 -1.05 13.95 -20.09
C SER A 73 -0.28 12.64 -20.21
N LYS A 74 0.72 12.41 -19.35
CA LYS A 74 1.57 11.21 -19.37
C LYS A 74 1.16 10.13 -18.36
N VAL A 75 0.52 10.52 -17.27
CA VAL A 75 0.00 9.61 -16.24
C VAL A 75 -0.99 8.61 -16.85
N GLY A 76 -0.72 7.32 -16.69
CA GLY A 76 -1.48 6.20 -17.27
C GLY A 76 -1.07 5.80 -18.69
N GLN A 77 -0.07 6.45 -19.31
CA GLN A 77 0.55 5.94 -20.53
C GLN A 77 1.62 4.92 -20.17
N ARG A 78 1.37 3.64 -20.49
CA ARG A 78 2.35 2.57 -20.24
C ARG A 78 3.67 2.85 -20.95
N ASN A 79 4.71 3.04 -20.16
CA ASN A 79 6.10 3.07 -20.59
C ASN A 79 6.84 1.94 -19.87
N ASP A 80 7.39 0.99 -20.63
CA ASP A 80 8.07 -0.18 -20.07
C ASP A 80 9.23 0.20 -19.13
N GLN A 81 9.90 1.34 -19.38
CA GLN A 81 10.97 1.84 -18.51
C GLN A 81 10.45 2.38 -17.18
N GLU A 82 9.29 3.04 -17.19
CA GLU A 82 8.64 3.53 -15.98
C GLU A 82 8.15 2.37 -15.13
N GLN A 83 7.53 1.37 -15.78
CA GLN A 83 7.07 0.16 -15.11
C GLN A 83 8.23 -0.59 -14.47
N GLN A 84 9.35 -0.75 -15.18
CA GLN A 84 10.53 -1.39 -14.62
C GLN A 84 11.08 -0.62 -13.40
N TYR A 85 11.13 0.71 -13.48
CA TYR A 85 11.55 1.54 -12.35
C TYR A 85 10.62 1.38 -11.14
N PHE A 86 9.30 1.31 -11.36
CA PHE A 86 8.33 1.04 -10.31
C PHE A 86 8.50 -0.34 -9.70
N ASP A 87 8.64 -1.37 -10.53
CA ASP A 87 8.83 -2.75 -10.11
C ASP A 87 10.10 -2.91 -9.27
N ASP A 88 11.23 -2.32 -9.71
CA ASP A 88 12.50 -2.30 -8.96
C ASP A 88 12.33 -1.62 -7.58
N PHE A 89 11.66 -0.46 -7.54
CA PHE A 89 11.36 0.25 -6.29
C PHE A 89 10.48 -0.59 -5.36
N PHE A 90 9.43 -1.21 -5.89
CA PHE A 90 8.50 -2.02 -5.12
C PHE A 90 9.21 -3.24 -4.52
N GLU A 91 10.02 -3.96 -5.31
CA GLU A 91 10.78 -5.12 -4.85
C GLU A 91 11.80 -4.76 -3.76
N GLU A 92 12.56 -3.67 -3.95
CA GLU A 92 13.55 -3.21 -2.97
C GLU A 92 12.88 -2.87 -1.63
N LEU A 93 11.82 -2.07 -1.67
CA LEU A 93 11.11 -1.65 -0.47
C LEU A 93 10.42 -2.84 0.22
N PHE A 94 9.72 -3.68 -0.55
CA PHE A 94 9.04 -4.85 -0.02
C PHE A 94 10.02 -5.78 0.71
N THR A 95 11.10 -6.15 0.02
CA THR A 95 12.09 -7.10 0.54
C THR A 95 12.76 -6.56 1.81
N GLU A 96 13.13 -5.27 1.82
CA GLU A 96 13.75 -4.66 2.99
C GLU A 96 12.80 -4.65 4.19
N ILE A 97 11.55 -4.21 3.98
CA ILE A 97 10.60 -4.02 5.07
C ILE A 97 10.18 -5.38 5.66
N ASP A 98 9.87 -6.35 4.80
CA ASP A 98 9.46 -7.70 5.20
C ASP A 98 10.56 -8.43 5.98
N THR A 99 11.80 -8.33 5.49
CA THR A 99 12.96 -8.99 6.12
C THR A 99 13.34 -8.37 7.47
N LYS A 100 13.34 -7.04 7.58
CA LYS A 100 13.88 -6.34 8.77
C LYS A 100 12.86 -6.15 9.87
N TYR A 101 11.62 -5.86 9.51
CA TYR A 101 10.64 -5.37 10.48
C TYR A 101 9.61 -6.41 10.83
N GLY A 102 8.99 -7.04 9.83
CA GLY A 102 8.06 -8.14 10.00
C GLY A 102 7.23 -8.39 8.75
N LYS A 103 6.45 -9.47 8.76
CA LYS A 103 5.74 -9.91 7.56
C LYS A 103 4.69 -8.91 7.11
N ILE A 104 4.72 -8.60 5.82
CA ILE A 104 3.76 -7.72 5.15
C ILE A 104 2.54 -8.53 4.70
N GLU A 105 1.35 -8.06 5.07
CA GLU A 105 0.05 -8.54 4.59
C GLU A 105 -0.35 -7.88 3.27
N GLU A 106 -0.27 -6.55 3.18
CA GLU A 106 -0.63 -5.77 1.99
C GLU A 106 0.26 -4.52 1.84
N MET A 107 0.75 -4.21 0.63
CA MET A 107 1.53 -3.01 0.32
C MET A 107 0.98 -2.34 -0.94
N ASN A 108 0.63 -1.06 -0.83
CA ASN A 108 0.04 -0.26 -1.92
C ASN A 108 0.83 1.04 -2.11
N VAL A 109 1.19 1.36 -3.35
CA VAL A 109 1.89 2.59 -3.72
C VAL A 109 0.93 3.48 -4.52
N CYS A 110 0.81 4.74 -4.13
CA CYS A 110 -0.10 5.69 -4.77
C CYS A 110 0.56 6.45 -5.93
N ASP A 111 -0.01 6.38 -7.13
CA ASP A 111 0.29 7.20 -8.32
C ASP A 111 -0.60 8.46 -8.40
N ASN A 112 -1.22 8.82 -7.27
CA ASN A 112 -2.02 10.05 -7.17
C ASN A 112 -1.16 11.29 -7.48
N ILE A 113 -1.74 12.30 -8.12
CA ILE A 113 -1.05 13.59 -8.37
C ILE A 113 -1.23 14.57 -7.20
N GLY A 114 -2.29 14.40 -6.41
CA GLY A 114 -2.61 15.32 -5.31
C GLY A 114 -1.56 15.27 -4.20
N GLU A 115 -1.09 16.43 -3.74
CA GLU A 115 -0.02 16.59 -2.71
C GLU A 115 -0.22 15.74 -1.44
N HIS A 116 -1.47 15.50 -1.05
CA HIS A 116 -1.82 14.70 0.13
C HIS A 116 -1.70 13.18 -0.06
N MET A 117 -1.56 12.71 -1.30
CA MET A 117 -1.56 11.28 -1.68
C MET A 117 -0.38 10.87 -2.55
N ILE A 118 0.26 11.81 -3.24
CA ILE A 118 1.34 11.52 -4.19
C ILE A 118 2.48 10.76 -3.51
N GLY A 119 2.90 9.67 -4.14
CA GLY A 119 4.04 8.87 -3.71
C GLY A 119 3.85 8.17 -2.36
N ASN A 120 2.64 8.19 -1.79
CA ASN A 120 2.37 7.54 -0.52
C ASN A 120 2.47 6.02 -0.68
N VAL A 121 3.21 5.39 0.23
CA VAL A 121 3.28 3.94 0.34
C VAL A 121 2.61 3.51 1.64
N TYR A 122 1.58 2.68 1.51
CA TYR A 122 0.91 2.06 2.64
C TYR A 122 1.40 0.63 2.79
N ILE A 123 1.77 0.26 4.01
CA ILE A 123 2.26 -1.09 4.32
C ILE A 123 1.48 -1.59 5.52
N LYS A 124 0.71 -2.65 5.33
CA LYS A 124 -0.03 -3.36 6.37
C LYS A 124 0.73 -4.63 6.75
N PHE A 125 1.04 -4.76 8.03
CA PHE A 125 1.69 -5.91 8.62
C PHE A 125 0.68 -6.90 9.18
N TYR A 126 1.08 -8.17 9.32
CA TYR A 126 0.27 -9.16 10.03
C TYR A 126 0.12 -8.85 11.53
N ARG A 127 1.08 -8.11 12.12
CA ARG A 127 1.12 -7.79 13.55
C ARG A 127 1.33 -6.30 13.75
N GLU A 128 0.61 -5.73 14.72
CA GLU A 128 0.73 -4.31 15.10
C GLU A 128 2.14 -3.97 15.64
N GLU A 129 2.77 -4.91 16.35
CA GLU A 129 4.13 -4.76 16.89
C GLU A 129 5.17 -4.55 15.78
N ASP A 130 5.00 -5.22 14.64
CA ASP A 130 5.91 -5.11 13.49
C ASP A 130 5.78 -3.73 12.82
N ALA A 131 4.55 -3.19 12.76
CA ALA A 131 4.28 -1.85 12.25
C ALA A 131 4.91 -0.77 13.14
N GLU A 132 4.76 -0.87 14.46
CA GLU A 132 5.37 0.06 15.41
C GLU A 132 6.91 -0.01 15.36
N LYS A 133 7.47 -1.23 15.32
CA LYS A 133 8.90 -1.47 15.14
C LYS A 133 9.41 -0.83 13.83
N CYS A 134 8.70 -1.03 12.72
CA CYS A 134 9.04 -0.44 11.43
C CYS A 134 9.02 1.09 11.49
N LYS A 135 7.94 1.69 12.01
CA LYS A 135 7.80 3.15 12.15
C LYS A 135 8.97 3.75 12.91
N ASN A 136 9.29 3.19 14.08
CA ASN A 136 10.35 3.71 14.94
C ASN A 136 11.74 3.55 14.31
N ALA A 137 11.96 2.49 13.52
CA ALA A 137 13.23 2.26 12.86
C ALA A 137 13.45 3.13 11.61
N LEU A 138 12.37 3.58 10.96
CA LEU A 138 12.44 4.41 9.74
C LEU A 138 12.53 5.91 10.03
N GLU A 139 12.20 6.38 11.24
CA GLU A 139 12.06 7.81 11.59
C GLU A 139 13.32 8.66 11.33
N ASP A 140 14.52 8.07 11.43
CA ASP A 140 15.80 8.73 11.17
C ASP A 140 16.53 8.18 9.93
N ARG A 141 15.81 7.50 9.04
CA ARG A 141 16.37 6.89 7.84
C ARG A 141 16.14 7.74 6.60
N TRP A 142 16.99 7.49 5.61
CA TRP A 142 16.99 8.18 4.32
C TRP A 142 16.79 7.15 3.21
N PHE A 143 16.07 7.55 2.17
CA PHE A 143 15.85 6.78 0.95
C PHE A 143 16.09 7.70 -0.25
N ASN A 144 16.94 7.29 -1.19
CA ASN A 144 17.30 8.08 -2.38
C ASN A 144 17.69 9.55 -2.11
N GLY A 145 18.31 9.83 -0.96
CA GLY A 145 18.78 11.17 -0.61
C GLY A 145 17.71 12.07 0.04
N GLU A 146 16.54 11.54 0.37
CA GLU A 146 15.49 12.23 1.13
C GLU A 146 15.18 11.52 2.46
N PRO A 147 14.79 12.26 3.51
CA PRO A 147 14.36 11.66 4.77
C PRO A 147 13.04 10.91 4.60
N ILE A 148 12.90 9.77 5.28
CA ILE A 148 11.69 8.96 5.26
C ILE A 148 10.71 9.50 6.31
N TYR A 149 9.52 9.90 5.87
CA TYR A 149 8.43 10.29 6.78
C TYR A 149 7.48 9.11 7.00
N CYS A 150 7.60 8.43 8.13
CA CYS A 150 6.80 7.28 8.49
C CYS A 150 5.84 7.57 9.66
N GLU A 151 4.57 7.22 9.52
CA GLU A 151 3.57 7.29 10.59
C GLU A 151 2.68 6.05 10.65
N LEU A 152 2.06 5.81 11.81
CA LEU A 152 0.99 4.82 11.91
C LEU A 152 -0.25 5.34 11.19
N SER A 153 -0.86 4.50 10.37
CA SER A 153 -2.02 4.82 9.55
C SER A 153 -3.29 4.19 10.11
N PRO A 154 -4.44 4.88 10.15
CA PRO A 154 -5.71 4.31 10.59
C PRO A 154 -6.34 3.34 9.58
N VAL A 155 -5.77 3.19 8.37
CA VAL A 155 -6.32 2.38 7.29
C VAL A 155 -6.27 0.90 7.65
N THR A 156 -7.43 0.24 7.70
CA THR A 156 -7.54 -1.20 7.99
C THR A 156 -7.98 -2.03 6.78
N ASP A 157 -8.66 -1.43 5.81
CA ASP A 157 -9.22 -2.09 4.64
C ASP A 157 -8.96 -1.24 3.38
N PHE A 158 -8.00 -1.66 2.56
CA PHE A 158 -7.64 -0.94 1.34
C PHE A 158 -8.75 -0.94 0.29
N ARG A 159 -9.68 -1.90 0.31
CA ARG A 159 -10.80 -1.94 -0.65
C ARG A 159 -11.77 -0.78 -0.48
N GLU A 160 -11.84 -0.20 0.71
CA GLU A 160 -12.59 1.04 0.96
C GLU A 160 -11.78 2.30 0.66
N ALA A 161 -10.46 2.16 0.54
CA ALA A 161 -9.55 3.28 0.32
C ALA A 161 -9.17 3.48 -1.15
N CYS A 162 -9.18 2.41 -1.96
CA CYS A 162 -8.86 2.45 -3.38
C CYS A 162 -9.96 3.11 -4.22
N CYS A 163 -9.51 3.83 -5.25
CA CYS A 163 -10.39 4.48 -6.21
C CYS A 163 -10.94 3.46 -7.21
N ARG A 164 -12.19 3.02 -6.99
CA ARG A 164 -12.88 2.07 -7.89
C ARG A 164 -12.96 2.54 -9.35
N GLN A 165 -13.01 3.85 -9.59
CA GLN A 165 -13.03 4.37 -10.95
C GLN A 165 -11.67 4.27 -11.62
N TYR A 166 -10.58 4.36 -10.85
CA TYR A 166 -9.22 4.22 -11.35
C TYR A 166 -8.94 2.75 -11.71
N GLU A 167 -9.33 1.81 -10.84
CA GLU A 167 -9.32 0.35 -11.12
C GLU A 167 -10.03 0.02 -12.45
N LEU A 168 -11.15 0.69 -12.74
CA LEU A 168 -11.91 0.50 -13.99
C LEU A 168 -11.38 1.30 -15.19
N GLY A 169 -10.23 1.97 -15.08
CA GLY A 169 -9.60 2.76 -16.14
C GLY A 169 -10.35 4.07 -16.49
N GLY A 170 -11.22 4.57 -15.61
CA GLY A 170 -12.18 5.64 -15.88
C GLY A 170 -12.15 6.83 -14.93
N CYS A 171 -11.15 6.95 -14.03
CA CYS A 171 -11.06 8.09 -13.11
C CYS A 171 -10.75 9.38 -13.87
N GLN A 172 -11.76 10.25 -14.06
CA GLN A 172 -11.56 11.58 -14.64
C GLN A 172 -11.10 12.57 -13.55
N LYS A 173 -9.96 13.23 -13.80
CA LYS A 173 -9.14 13.95 -12.82
C LYS A 173 -9.77 15.19 -12.17
N GLU A 174 -11.03 15.50 -12.46
CA GLU A 174 -11.54 16.88 -12.39
C GLU A 174 -12.33 17.22 -11.13
N ASN A 175 -13.01 16.26 -10.47
CA ASN A 175 -13.95 16.60 -9.37
C ASN A 175 -13.89 15.71 -8.13
N SER A 176 -13.16 14.59 -8.14
CA SER A 176 -12.95 13.70 -6.97
C SER A 176 -11.68 12.85 -7.05
N ALA A 177 -10.97 12.91 -8.18
CA ALA A 177 -9.70 12.22 -8.37
C ALA A 177 -8.67 12.72 -7.36
N GLY A 178 -7.93 11.78 -6.78
CA GLY A 178 -6.94 12.07 -5.75
C GLY A 178 -7.44 12.05 -4.30
N SER A 179 -8.73 11.84 -4.01
CA SER A 179 -9.19 11.66 -2.60
C SER A 179 -9.18 10.21 -2.11
N TYR A 180 -9.04 9.27 -3.04
CA TYR A 180 -8.92 7.82 -2.82
C TYR A 180 -7.60 7.35 -3.44
N MET A 181 -7.06 6.22 -2.96
CA MET A 181 -5.80 5.66 -3.44
C MET A 181 -5.92 5.28 -4.92
N GLU A 182 -5.09 5.89 -5.76
CA GLU A 182 -4.87 5.46 -7.15
C GLU A 182 -3.62 4.60 -7.10
N VAL A 183 -3.80 3.28 -6.99
CA VAL A 183 -2.70 2.33 -6.74
C VAL A 183 -2.00 2.01 -8.05
N GLU A 184 -0.68 2.17 -8.07
CA GLU A 184 0.14 1.79 -9.22
C GLU A 184 0.22 0.26 -9.32
N PRO A 185 -0.11 -0.35 -10.48
CA PRO A 185 -0.12 -1.79 -10.65
C PRO A 185 1.31 -2.37 -10.69
N VAL A 186 1.53 -3.41 -9.89
CA VAL A 186 2.76 -4.21 -9.89
C VAL A 186 2.75 -5.19 -11.05
N HIS A 187 3.81 -5.22 -11.87
CA HIS A 187 3.94 -6.14 -13.01
C HIS A 187 5.00 -7.24 -12.78
N LEU A 188 5.64 -7.24 -11.62
CA LEU A 188 6.48 -8.34 -11.15
C LEU A 188 5.67 -9.65 -11.15
N THR A 189 6.30 -10.73 -11.62
CA THR A 189 5.65 -12.06 -11.59
C THR A 189 5.67 -12.67 -10.19
N ALA A 190 6.78 -12.49 -9.48
CA ALA A 190 6.91 -12.80 -8.07
C ALA A 190 8.06 -12.04 -7.40
N ILE A 191 7.97 -11.92 -6.08
CA ILE A 191 9.04 -11.48 -5.18
C ILE A 191 9.34 -12.64 -4.25
N ALA A 192 10.62 -13.02 -4.11
CA ALA A 192 11.03 -14.09 -3.21
C ALA A 192 11.83 -13.49 -2.04
N VAL A 193 11.33 -13.70 -0.83
CA VAL A 193 12.00 -13.28 0.41
C VAL A 193 12.51 -14.52 1.14
N GLU A 194 13.80 -14.54 1.44
CA GLU A 194 14.43 -15.63 2.19
C GLU A 194 14.52 -15.29 3.67
N HIS A 195 14.01 -16.17 4.52
CA HIS A 195 14.14 -16.09 5.97
C HIS A 195 14.97 -17.27 6.49
N ALA A 196 16.05 -16.95 7.20
CA ALA A 196 16.82 -17.94 7.94
C ALA A 196 16.28 -18.08 9.37
N GLU A 197 15.90 -19.29 9.76
CA GLU A 197 15.52 -19.64 11.13
C GLU A 197 16.75 -19.97 11.98
N GLU A 198 16.60 -19.88 13.30
CA GLU A 198 17.68 -20.12 14.28
C GLU A 198 18.25 -21.54 14.20
N ASP A 199 17.46 -22.51 13.72
CA ASP A 199 17.87 -23.91 13.53
C ASP A 199 18.62 -24.16 12.19
N GLY A 200 18.87 -23.08 11.42
CA GLY A 200 19.52 -23.13 10.10
C GLY A 200 18.59 -23.50 8.96
N THR A 201 17.28 -23.59 9.19
CA THR A 201 16.28 -23.78 8.14
C THR A 201 16.12 -22.49 7.34
N VAL A 202 16.08 -22.61 6.01
CA VAL A 202 15.70 -21.49 5.11
C VAL A 202 14.25 -21.68 4.67
N ILE A 203 13.44 -20.68 4.95
CA ILE A 203 12.08 -20.52 4.44
C ILE A 203 12.12 -19.50 3.31
N ILE A 204 11.57 -19.87 2.16
CA ILE A 204 11.39 -18.93 1.04
C ILE A 204 9.91 -18.60 0.98
N ASP A 205 9.60 -17.33 1.25
CA ASP A 205 8.28 -16.75 1.05
C ASP A 205 8.23 -16.14 -0.35
N VAL A 206 7.47 -16.79 -1.23
CA VAL A 206 7.26 -16.32 -2.60
C VAL A 206 5.93 -15.61 -2.66
N MET A 207 5.99 -14.31 -2.89
CA MET A 207 4.83 -13.49 -3.23
C MET A 207 4.60 -13.52 -4.72
N ILE A 208 3.42 -13.99 -5.10
CA ILE A 208 3.01 -14.15 -6.49
C ILE A 208 2.11 -12.97 -6.84
N ALA A 209 2.52 -12.19 -7.83
CA ALA A 209 1.87 -10.98 -8.32
C ALA A 209 1.31 -11.21 -9.74
N ILE A 210 0.44 -12.21 -9.90
CA ILE A 210 -0.11 -12.58 -11.21
C ILE A 210 -1.58 -12.92 -11.13
N THR A 211 -2.30 -12.49 -12.17
CA THR A 211 -3.74 -12.68 -12.37
C THR A 211 -4.07 -13.98 -13.11
N ASP A 212 -3.10 -14.62 -13.77
CA ASP A 212 -3.26 -15.89 -14.47
C ASP A 212 -2.67 -17.07 -13.67
N VAL A 213 -3.51 -18.07 -13.42
CA VAL A 213 -3.16 -19.31 -12.69
C VAL A 213 -2.05 -20.10 -13.40
N THR A 214 -1.96 -19.99 -14.72
CA THR A 214 -0.95 -20.68 -15.55
C THR A 214 0.44 -20.10 -15.31
N ASP A 215 0.52 -18.78 -15.20
CA ASP A 215 1.75 -18.08 -14.87
C ASP A 215 2.11 -18.35 -13.40
N ALA A 216 1.13 -18.46 -12.51
CA ALA A 216 1.36 -18.77 -11.10
C ALA A 216 2.07 -20.12 -10.92
N ILE A 217 1.61 -21.15 -11.64
CA ILE A 217 2.26 -22.46 -11.64
C ILE A 217 3.67 -22.38 -12.23
N THR A 218 3.85 -21.64 -13.33
CA THR A 218 5.16 -21.50 -13.98
C THR A 218 6.17 -20.79 -13.08
N THR A 219 5.76 -19.74 -12.38
CA THR A 219 6.59 -19.00 -11.42
C THR A 219 6.94 -19.85 -10.21
N VAL A 220 5.98 -20.58 -9.64
CA VAL A 220 6.22 -21.55 -8.55
C VAL A 220 7.28 -22.59 -8.96
N VAL A 221 7.15 -23.16 -10.15
CA VAL A 221 8.12 -24.13 -10.69
C VAL A 221 9.47 -23.47 -10.93
N THR A 222 9.48 -22.24 -11.45
CA THR A 222 10.72 -21.52 -11.77
C THR A 222 11.49 -21.16 -10.51
N VAL A 223 10.84 -20.69 -9.43
CA VAL A 223 11.52 -20.42 -8.16
C VAL A 223 12.05 -21.71 -7.52
N ALA A 224 11.27 -22.80 -7.57
CA ALA A 224 11.71 -24.10 -7.07
C ALA A 224 12.91 -24.69 -7.86
N VAL A 225 13.08 -24.31 -9.13
CA VAL A 225 14.13 -24.83 -10.03
C VAL A 225 15.35 -23.90 -10.14
N LEU A 226 15.18 -22.57 -10.13
CA LEU A 226 16.24 -21.57 -10.26
C LEU A 226 16.86 -21.14 -8.92
N GLY A 227 16.09 -21.17 -7.84
CA GLY A 227 16.67 -21.08 -6.51
C GLY A 227 17.49 -22.35 -6.30
N ASN A 228 18.80 -22.23 -6.06
CA ASN A 228 19.70 -23.34 -5.72
C ASN A 228 19.28 -24.00 -4.38
N ALA A 229 18.09 -24.60 -4.32
CA ALA A 229 17.33 -25.08 -3.17
C ALA A 229 17.94 -26.33 -2.52
N SER A 230 19.25 -26.48 -2.59
CA SER A 230 19.99 -27.52 -1.90
C SER A 230 19.90 -27.41 -0.38
N THR A 231 19.53 -26.23 0.17
CA THR A 231 19.43 -25.95 1.62
C THR A 231 18.03 -25.57 2.10
N ALA A 232 17.11 -25.12 1.24
CA ALA A 232 15.74 -24.75 1.64
C ALA A 232 14.91 -26.01 1.95
N LYS A 233 14.25 -26.04 3.11
CA LYS A 233 13.42 -27.19 3.53
C LYS A 233 11.92 -26.96 3.36
N HIS A 234 11.48 -25.70 3.33
CA HIS A 234 10.06 -25.34 3.22
C HIS A 234 9.88 -24.12 2.30
N PHE A 235 8.89 -24.21 1.42
CA PHE A 235 8.45 -23.10 0.57
C PHE A 235 7.06 -22.65 1.02
N ASN A 236 6.91 -21.37 1.33
CA ASN A 236 5.61 -20.77 1.60
C ASN A 236 5.22 -19.89 0.41
N PHE A 237 4.08 -20.19 -0.20
CA PHE A 237 3.56 -19.42 -1.32
C PHE A 237 2.41 -18.54 -0.83
N ARG A 238 2.49 -17.24 -1.14
CA ARG A 238 1.41 -16.29 -0.89
C ARG A 238 1.01 -15.63 -2.19
N MET A 239 -0.28 -15.65 -2.46
CA MET A 239 -0.84 -14.86 -3.56
C MET A 239 -1.18 -13.49 -3.01
N TYR A 240 -0.64 -12.46 -3.64
CA TYR A 240 -1.08 -11.10 -3.37
C TYR A 240 -2.26 -10.79 -4.29
N PRO A 241 -3.39 -10.29 -3.75
CA PRO A 241 -4.38 -9.69 -4.60
C PRO A 241 -3.77 -8.41 -5.18
N ILE A 242 -3.37 -8.44 -6.46
CA ILE A 242 -3.11 -7.19 -7.17
C ILE A 242 -4.47 -6.49 -7.32
N PRO A 243 -4.61 -5.21 -6.92
CA PRO A 243 -5.77 -4.42 -7.29
C PRO A 243 -5.86 -4.40 -8.82
N ALA A 244 -6.97 -4.94 -9.34
CA ALA A 244 -7.20 -5.14 -10.78
C ALA A 244 -7.17 -3.85 -11.59
#